data_AF-A0A7S3SUF1-F1
#
_entry.id   AF-A0A7S3SUF1-F1
#
_cell.length_a   1.000
_cell.length_b   1.000
_cell.length_c   1.000
_cell.angle_alpha   90.00
_cell.angle_beta   90.00
_cell.angle_gamma   90.00
#
_symmetry.space_group_name_H-M   'P 1'
#
loop_
_entity.id
_entity.type
_entity.pdbx_description
1 polymer ?
#
loop_
_entity_poly.entity_id
_entity_poly.type
_entity_poly.pdbx_seq_one_letter_code
_entity_poly.pdbx_strand_id
1 'polypeptide(L)'
;GAAAHSRRSSEALNMAFTYCCDVAATSAAVEAIVNSSAALCLDLEWDSHDPNTPLSLIQAATGTGTGTGTGQPFLLDVVRVPSAAAVNVSRMSSLGEIIASQHPVAMHAAAQDRLVLQRHGIALVNLFDTQIAHELLTGARRKSLRDVLQHWLGIDISKGGELMRRFMQTPHAWTSRPLPDYVLDYAAEDVRHLPQLYATMKAEAERRGADVLDQILVLSRGDRVSAAAASAAKYTATIKWFDRK
;
A
#
# COMPACT_ATOMS: atom_id res chain seq x y z
N GLY A 1 -4.49 -27.51 23.99
CA GLY A 1 -4.75 -26.49 25.03
C GLY A 1 -3.45 -26.16 25.72
N ALA A 2 -3.25 -24.88 26.05
CA ALA A 2 -2.04 -24.22 26.59
C ALA A 2 -0.91 -23.98 25.56
N ALA A 3 -0.35 -22.79 25.37
CA ALA A 3 -0.65 -21.46 25.89
C ALA A 3 0.00 -20.41 24.97
N ALA A 4 -0.79 -19.41 24.55
CA ALA A 4 -0.30 -18.19 23.95
C ALA A 4 0.63 -17.48 24.95
N HIS A 5 1.90 -17.30 24.58
CA HIS A 5 2.86 -16.59 25.42
C HIS A 5 2.59 -15.08 25.36
N SER A 6 1.79 -14.61 26.31
CA SER A 6 1.67 -13.20 26.67
C SER A 6 2.77 -12.85 27.68
N ARG A 7 3.80 -12.14 27.23
CA ARG A 7 4.62 -11.25 28.07
C ARG A 7 5.06 -10.05 27.24
N ARG A 8 4.35 -8.93 27.36
CA ARG A 8 4.89 -7.61 27.01
C ARG A 8 4.51 -6.60 28.09
N SER A 9 5.54 -5.95 28.63
CA SER A 9 5.50 -4.85 29.58
C SER A 9 4.85 -3.60 28.97
N SER A 10 4.31 -2.77 29.85
CA SER A 10 3.21 -1.83 29.66
C SER A 10 3.51 -0.50 28.97
N GLU A 11 4.31 -0.44 27.90
CA GLU A 11 4.66 0.86 27.27
C GLU A 11 4.92 0.83 25.75
N ALA A 12 4.13 0.07 25.01
CA ALA A 12 3.91 0.27 23.58
C ALA A 12 2.44 -0.02 23.29
N LEU A 13 1.70 0.96 22.76
CA LEU A 13 0.39 0.72 22.17
C LEU A 13 0.59 -0.28 21.03
N ASN A 14 0.41 -1.57 21.32
CA ASN A 14 0.58 -2.67 20.37
C ASN A 14 -0.31 -2.38 19.15
N MET A 15 0.32 -2.05 18.02
CA MET A 15 -0.35 -1.82 16.75
C MET A 15 -0.93 -3.17 16.29
N ALA A 16 -2.21 -3.43 16.55
CA ALA A 16 -2.82 -4.71 16.19
C ALA A 16 -2.77 -4.93 14.65
N PHE A 17 -2.14 -6.02 14.22
CA PHE A 17 -2.12 -6.54 12.85
C PHE A 17 -2.22 -8.06 12.87
N THR A 18 -2.59 -8.66 11.73
CA THR A 18 -2.61 -10.12 11.54
C THR A 18 -1.42 -10.53 10.68
N TYR A 19 -0.45 -11.24 11.26
CA TYR A 19 0.65 -11.84 10.49
C TYR A 19 0.23 -13.20 9.94
N CYS A 20 0.20 -13.31 8.62
CA CYS A 20 -0.29 -14.47 7.89
C CYS A 20 0.90 -15.26 7.36
N CYS A 21 1.40 -16.21 8.15
CA CYS A 21 2.60 -16.98 7.86
C CYS A 21 2.36 -18.46 7.52
N ASP A 22 1.09 -18.86 7.38
CA ASP A 22 0.65 -20.17 6.93
C ASP A 22 -0.57 -20.06 6.01
N VAL A 23 -0.92 -21.14 5.32
CA VAL A 23 -2.00 -21.15 4.32
C VAL A 23 -3.35 -20.79 4.92
N ALA A 24 -3.65 -21.22 6.15
CA ALA A 24 -4.95 -21.00 6.78
C ALA A 24 -5.13 -19.51 7.13
N ALA A 25 -4.13 -18.91 7.78
CA ALA A 25 -4.13 -17.49 8.12
C ALA A 25 -4.19 -16.62 6.86
N THR A 26 -3.39 -16.95 5.84
CA THR A 26 -3.40 -16.24 4.55
C THR A 26 -4.74 -16.35 3.85
N SER A 27 -5.37 -17.52 3.82
CA SER A 27 -6.68 -17.70 3.19
C SER A 27 -7.76 -16.89 3.89
N ALA A 28 -7.77 -16.89 5.23
CA ALA A 28 -8.71 -16.11 6.02
C ALA A 28 -8.53 -14.59 5.82
N ALA A 29 -7.28 -14.12 5.71
CA ALA A 29 -6.99 -12.72 5.41
C ALA A 29 -7.45 -12.32 4.01
N VAL A 30 -7.15 -13.15 3.00
CA VAL A 30 -7.61 -12.91 1.61
C VAL A 30 -9.14 -12.91 1.56
N GLU A 31 -9.83 -13.84 2.21
CA GLU A 31 -11.29 -13.86 2.29
C GLU A 31 -11.86 -12.59 2.94
N ALA A 32 -11.26 -12.12 4.03
CA ALA A 32 -11.66 -10.87 4.68
C ALA A 32 -11.46 -9.65 3.75
N ILE A 33 -10.37 -9.64 2.98
CA ILE A 33 -10.08 -8.59 1.99
C ILE A 33 -11.07 -8.64 0.82
N VAL A 34 -11.31 -9.82 0.24
CA VAL A 34 -12.20 -10.02 -0.91
C VAL A 34 -13.64 -9.64 -0.57
N ASN A 35 -14.08 -9.96 0.64
CA ASN A 35 -15.43 -9.65 1.11
C ASN A 35 -15.62 -8.18 1.48
N SER A 36 -14.55 -7.38 1.51
CA SER A 36 -14.64 -5.93 1.68
C SER A 36 -15.03 -5.26 0.36
N SER A 37 -16.07 -4.42 0.41
CA SER A 37 -16.40 -3.52 -0.70
C SER A 37 -15.55 -2.24 -0.70
N ALA A 38 -14.77 -1.99 0.35
CA ALA A 38 -13.89 -0.84 0.45
C ALA A 38 -12.60 -1.05 -0.36
N ALA A 39 -11.94 0.05 -0.73
CA ALA A 39 -10.66 0.02 -1.44
C ALA A 39 -9.61 -0.82 -0.71
N LEU A 40 -8.85 -1.59 -1.48
CA LEU A 40 -7.72 -2.38 -1.01
C LEU A 40 -6.47 -1.50 -0.94
N CYS A 41 -5.95 -1.26 0.26
CA CYS A 41 -4.70 -0.52 0.45
C CYS A 41 -3.54 -1.50 0.55
N LEU A 42 -2.47 -1.27 -0.21
CA LEU A 42 -1.32 -2.17 -0.29
C LEU A 42 0.00 -1.45 -0.08
N ASP A 43 0.96 -2.21 0.42
CA ASP A 43 2.40 -1.95 0.29
C ASP A 43 3.11 -3.29 0.05
N LEU A 44 4.36 -3.24 -0.42
CA LEU A 44 5.15 -4.44 -0.72
C LEU A 44 6.56 -4.34 -0.14
N GLU A 45 7.13 -5.49 0.23
CA GLU A 45 8.54 -5.57 0.61
C GLU A 45 9.24 -6.67 -0.16
N TRP A 46 10.42 -6.34 -0.65
CA TRP A 46 11.33 -7.25 -1.34
C TRP A 46 12.76 -6.87 -0.97
N ASP A 47 13.71 -7.75 -1.26
CA ASP A 47 15.11 -7.38 -1.13
C ASP A 47 15.54 -6.48 -2.29
N SER A 48 15.73 -5.20 -2.00
CA SER A 48 16.19 -4.23 -3.02
C SER A 48 17.64 -4.42 -3.45
N HIS A 49 18.44 -5.23 -2.73
CA HIS A 49 19.85 -5.46 -3.05
C HIS A 49 20.05 -6.47 -4.18
N ASP A 50 19.03 -7.27 -4.51
CA ASP A 50 19.06 -8.22 -5.63
C ASP A 50 17.84 -8.02 -6.53
N PRO A 51 18.04 -7.59 -7.80
CA PRO A 51 16.94 -7.32 -8.73
C PRO A 51 16.12 -8.58 -9.10
N ASN A 52 16.63 -9.78 -8.81
CA ASN A 52 15.93 -11.04 -9.02
C ASN A 52 15.26 -11.59 -7.75
N THR A 53 15.38 -10.91 -6.60
CA THR A 53 14.80 -11.42 -5.37
C THR A 53 13.27 -11.39 -5.44
N PRO A 54 12.59 -12.50 -5.09
CA PRO A 54 11.14 -12.54 -5.05
C PRO A 54 10.57 -11.60 -3.98
N LEU A 55 9.35 -11.11 -4.26
CA LEU A 55 8.49 -10.45 -3.29
C LEU A 55 8.46 -11.23 -1.96
N SER A 56 8.68 -10.53 -0.85
CA SER A 56 8.91 -11.15 0.46
C SER A 56 7.74 -10.96 1.43
N LEU A 57 7.09 -9.80 1.38
CA LEU A 57 5.92 -9.47 2.21
C LEU A 57 4.93 -8.66 1.37
N ILE A 58 3.64 -8.92 1.56
CA ILE A 58 2.57 -8.04 1.08
C ILE A 58 1.83 -7.52 2.31
N GLN A 59 1.72 -6.21 2.42
CA GLN A 59 0.91 -5.56 3.43
C GLN A 59 -0.43 -5.19 2.80
N ALA A 60 -1.52 -5.47 3.51
CA ALA A 60 -2.86 -5.15 3.05
C ALA A 60 -3.69 -4.55 4.19
N ALA A 61 -4.52 -3.56 3.85
CA ALA A 61 -5.56 -3.05 4.74
C ALA A 61 -6.79 -2.66 3.93
N THR A 62 -7.97 -2.89 4.48
CA THR A 62 -9.23 -2.43 3.88
C THR A 62 -9.85 -1.35 4.76
N GLY A 63 -10.60 -0.43 4.14
CA GLY A 63 -11.35 0.57 4.87
C GLY A 63 -12.56 -0.02 5.60
N THR A 64 -13.01 0.64 6.66
CA THR A 64 -14.20 0.23 7.43
C THR A 64 -15.53 0.47 6.70
N GLY A 65 -15.50 0.96 5.45
CA GLY A 65 -16.67 1.38 4.68
C GLY A 65 -17.33 2.69 5.15
N THR A 66 -16.97 3.21 6.34
CA THR A 66 -17.58 4.41 6.94
C THR A 66 -16.82 5.71 6.64
N GLY A 67 -15.67 5.63 5.97
CA GLY A 67 -14.78 6.78 5.75
C GLY A 67 -14.07 7.28 7.01
N THR A 68 -14.24 6.59 8.15
CA THR A 68 -13.59 6.93 9.43
C THR A 68 -12.85 5.72 10.00
N GLY A 69 -11.67 5.95 10.57
CA GLY A 69 -10.86 4.94 11.26
C GLY A 69 -9.74 4.29 10.43
N THR A 70 -8.84 3.61 11.13
CA THR A 70 -7.71 2.86 10.55
C THR A 70 -8.18 1.50 10.05
N GLY A 71 -7.62 1.02 8.94
CA GLY A 71 -7.84 -0.36 8.50
C GLY A 71 -7.13 -1.35 9.43
N GLN A 72 -7.65 -2.59 9.49
CA GLN A 72 -6.92 -3.70 10.10
C GLN A 72 -5.81 -4.14 9.14
N PRO A 73 -4.52 -4.07 9.53
CA PRO A 73 -3.44 -4.53 8.67
C PRO A 73 -3.34 -6.06 8.69
N PHE A 74 -3.12 -6.63 7.51
CA PHE A 74 -2.73 -8.01 7.26
C PHE A 74 -1.33 -8.02 6.65
N LEU A 75 -0.43 -8.82 7.20
CA LEU A 75 0.93 -8.98 6.71
C LEU A 75 1.07 -10.39 6.13
N LEU A 76 1.03 -10.50 4.80
CA LEU A 76 1.09 -11.79 4.10
C LEU A 76 2.54 -12.17 3.82
N ASP A 77 3.00 -13.23 4.48
CA ASP A 77 4.37 -13.74 4.32
C ASP A 77 4.50 -14.58 3.05
N VAL A 78 4.91 -13.94 1.96
CA VAL A 78 5.06 -14.59 0.65
C VAL A 78 6.25 -15.56 0.64
N VAL A 79 7.21 -15.43 1.55
CA VAL A 79 8.32 -16.40 1.65
C VAL A 79 7.84 -17.71 2.24
N ARG A 80 7.01 -17.67 3.29
CA ARG A 80 6.47 -18.88 3.93
C ARG A 80 5.28 -19.47 3.19
N VAL A 81 4.50 -18.62 2.53
CA VAL A 81 3.36 -19.00 1.73
C VAL A 81 3.56 -18.39 0.33
N PRO A 82 4.37 -18.98 -0.55
CA PRO A 82 4.62 -18.44 -1.90
C PRO A 82 3.34 -18.30 -2.72
N SER A 83 2.35 -19.16 -2.44
CA SER A 83 1.03 -19.00 -3.01
C SER A 83 0.35 -17.70 -2.59
N ALA A 84 0.75 -16.97 -1.54
CA ALA A 84 0.22 -15.66 -1.13
C ALA A 84 0.15 -14.65 -2.29
N ALA A 85 1.15 -14.66 -3.17
CA ALA A 85 1.17 -13.82 -4.38
C ALA A 85 0.20 -14.30 -5.48
N ALA A 86 -0.27 -15.55 -5.38
CA ALA A 86 -1.07 -16.25 -6.37
C ALA A 86 -2.32 -16.96 -5.79
N VAL A 87 -2.78 -16.62 -4.57
CA VAL A 87 -3.67 -17.52 -3.79
C VAL A 87 -5.03 -17.57 -4.45
N ASN A 88 -5.29 -18.61 -5.23
CA ASN A 88 -6.63 -18.95 -5.66
C ASN A 88 -7.34 -19.59 -4.44
N VAL A 89 -8.04 -18.77 -3.65
CA VAL A 89 -8.88 -19.27 -2.56
C VAL A 89 -10.13 -19.84 -3.21
N SER A 90 -10.18 -21.16 -3.36
CA SER A 90 -11.29 -21.93 -3.92
C SER A 90 -12.67 -21.25 -3.79
N ARG A 91 -13.30 -20.97 -4.94
CA ARG A 91 -14.60 -20.29 -5.18
C ARG A 91 -14.62 -18.76 -5.10
N MET A 92 -13.57 -18.09 -4.65
CA MET A 92 -13.46 -16.63 -4.61
C MET A 92 -12.17 -16.16 -5.29
N SER A 93 -12.18 -14.95 -5.85
CA SER A 93 -11.02 -14.45 -6.58
C SER A 93 -9.77 -14.36 -5.71
N SER A 94 -8.60 -14.64 -6.31
CA SER A 94 -7.31 -14.47 -5.64
C SER A 94 -7.01 -13.00 -5.31
N LEU A 95 -6.10 -12.74 -4.37
CA LEU A 95 -5.61 -11.37 -4.12
C LEU A 95 -5.05 -10.75 -5.41
N GLY A 96 -4.30 -11.53 -6.20
CA GLY A 96 -3.79 -11.09 -7.51
C GLY A 96 -4.90 -10.76 -8.51
N GLU A 97 -5.99 -11.54 -8.54
CA GLU A 97 -7.17 -11.25 -9.38
C GLU A 97 -7.87 -9.96 -8.97
N ILE A 98 -8.01 -9.68 -7.66
CA ILE A 98 -8.57 -8.42 -7.18
C ILE A 98 -7.70 -7.24 -7.61
N ILE A 99 -6.39 -7.34 -7.40
CA ILE A 99 -5.42 -6.31 -7.80
C ILE A 99 -5.49 -6.03 -9.32
N ALA A 100 -5.65 -7.09 -10.11
CA ALA A 100 -5.78 -7.04 -11.57
C ALA A 100 -7.18 -6.67 -12.08
N SER A 101 -8.16 -6.44 -11.19
CA SER A 101 -9.53 -6.10 -11.55
C SER A 101 -9.78 -4.57 -11.51
N GLN A 102 -11.04 -4.18 -11.70
CA GLN A 102 -11.48 -2.79 -11.52
C GLN A 102 -11.68 -2.41 -10.04
N HIS A 103 -11.41 -3.33 -9.10
CA HIS A 103 -11.51 -3.02 -7.68
C HIS A 103 -10.53 -1.90 -7.29
N PRO A 104 -10.95 -0.87 -6.54
CA PRO A 104 -10.07 0.24 -6.19
C PRO A 104 -8.89 -0.23 -5.33
N VAL A 105 -7.67 0.09 -5.76
CA VAL A 105 -6.43 -0.16 -5.02
C VAL A 105 -5.77 1.17 -4.67
N ALA A 106 -5.34 1.34 -3.42
CA ALA A 106 -4.60 2.51 -2.99
C ALA A 106 -3.21 2.14 -2.48
N MET A 107 -2.19 2.89 -2.88
CA MET A 107 -0.81 2.70 -2.45
C MET A 107 -0.13 4.06 -2.27
N HIS A 108 1.05 4.09 -1.68
CA HIS A 108 1.86 5.30 -1.59
C HIS A 108 3.14 5.14 -2.39
N ALA A 109 3.39 6.03 -3.36
CA ALA A 109 4.62 6.02 -4.16
C ALA A 109 4.87 4.70 -4.90
N ALA A 110 3.83 4.14 -5.51
CA ALA A 110 3.72 2.76 -6.01
C ALA A 110 4.54 2.45 -7.28
N ALA A 111 5.46 3.34 -7.66
CA ALA A 111 6.17 3.26 -8.93
C ALA A 111 7.06 2.01 -9.02
N GLN A 112 7.75 1.65 -7.94
CA GLN A 112 8.58 0.43 -7.89
C GLN A 112 7.71 -0.82 -7.66
N ASP A 113 6.71 -0.72 -6.79
CA ASP A 113 5.76 -1.80 -6.49
C ASP A 113 5.07 -2.32 -7.73
N ARG A 114 4.66 -1.41 -8.62
CA ARG A 114 4.13 -1.76 -9.94
C ARG A 114 5.08 -2.64 -10.74
N LEU A 115 6.37 -2.30 -10.78
CA LEU A 115 7.37 -3.08 -11.52
C LEU A 115 7.55 -4.47 -10.89
N VAL A 116 7.53 -4.55 -9.55
CA VAL A 116 7.59 -5.82 -8.83
C VAL A 116 6.37 -6.68 -9.16
N LEU A 117 5.15 -6.15 -9.04
CA LEU A 117 3.92 -6.88 -9.37
C LEU A 117 3.87 -7.30 -10.84
N GLN A 118 4.33 -6.46 -11.76
CA GLN A 118 4.39 -6.78 -13.19
C GLN A 118 5.31 -7.98 -13.47
N ARG A 119 6.45 -8.11 -12.76
CA ARG A 119 7.33 -9.28 -12.87
C ARG A 119 6.65 -10.57 -12.39
N HIS A 120 5.68 -10.43 -11.50
CA HIS A 120 4.82 -11.53 -11.04
C HIS A 120 3.55 -11.72 -11.87
N GLY A 121 3.40 -11.00 -13.00
CA GLY A 121 2.24 -11.12 -13.89
C GLY A 121 0.97 -10.45 -13.37
N ILE A 122 1.07 -9.59 -12.36
CA ILE A 122 -0.06 -8.88 -11.74
C ILE A 122 -0.05 -7.43 -12.22
N ALA A 123 -1.14 -7.00 -12.85
CA ALA A 123 -1.32 -5.62 -13.29
C ALA A 123 -2.08 -4.79 -12.24
N LEU A 124 -1.62 -3.57 -11.95
CA LEU A 124 -2.36 -2.61 -11.11
C LEU A 124 -3.28 -1.76 -12.01
N VAL A 125 -4.56 -2.12 -12.08
CA VAL A 125 -5.50 -1.56 -13.06
C VAL A 125 -6.23 -0.32 -12.54
N ASN A 126 -6.78 -0.35 -11.32
CA ASN A 126 -7.49 0.77 -10.71
C ASN A 126 -6.72 1.33 -9.50
N LEU A 127 -5.53 1.87 -9.77
CA LEU A 127 -4.60 2.36 -8.76
C LEU A 127 -4.81 3.85 -8.45
N PHE A 128 -4.93 4.17 -7.17
CA PHE A 128 -4.81 5.50 -6.60
C PHE A 128 -3.49 5.61 -5.82
N ASP A 129 -2.53 6.36 -6.34
CA ASP A 129 -1.28 6.64 -5.66
C ASP A 129 -1.40 7.92 -4.82
N THR A 130 -1.29 7.77 -3.50
CA THR A 130 -1.43 8.88 -2.55
C THR A 130 -0.30 9.92 -2.64
N GLN A 131 0.88 9.56 -3.15
CA GLN A 131 1.95 10.54 -3.40
C GLN A 131 1.57 11.45 -4.58
N ILE A 132 1.12 10.85 -5.69
CA ILE A 132 0.68 11.57 -6.89
C ILE A 132 -0.55 12.42 -6.57
N ALA A 133 -1.52 11.85 -5.87
CA ALA A 133 -2.71 12.56 -5.45
C ALA A 133 -2.37 13.77 -4.55
N HIS A 134 -1.39 13.63 -3.64
CA HIS A 134 -0.98 14.74 -2.78
C HIS A 134 -0.37 15.86 -3.62
N GLU A 135 0.54 15.53 -4.54
CA GLU A 135 1.16 16.50 -5.42
C GLU A 135 0.13 17.24 -6.28
N LEU A 136 -0.82 16.53 -6.89
CA LEU A 136 -1.86 17.14 -7.71
C LEU A 136 -2.83 18.02 -6.89
N LEU A 137 -3.24 17.56 -5.71
CA LEU A 137 -4.22 18.27 -4.88
C LEU A 137 -3.60 19.45 -4.13
N THR A 138 -2.31 19.43 -3.83
CA THR A 138 -1.68 20.50 -3.02
C THR A 138 -0.74 21.40 -3.83
N GLY A 139 -0.28 20.94 -5.00
CA GLY A 139 0.81 21.56 -5.75
C GLY A 139 2.19 21.40 -5.08
N ALA A 140 2.28 20.69 -3.96
CA ALA A 140 3.50 20.49 -3.20
C ALA A 140 4.04 19.06 -3.38
N ARG A 141 5.34 18.96 -3.64
CA ARG A 141 6.01 17.66 -3.72
C ARG A 141 6.39 17.19 -2.32
N ARG A 142 5.64 16.23 -1.78
CA ARG A 142 6.03 15.46 -0.58
C ARG A 142 6.36 14.04 -0.96
N LYS A 143 7.47 13.53 -0.43
CA LYS A 143 8.00 12.22 -0.83
C LYS A 143 7.59 11.09 0.09
N SER A 144 7.40 11.35 1.39
CA SER A 144 7.19 10.28 2.37
C SER A 144 5.72 10.14 2.75
N LEU A 145 5.32 8.90 3.06
CA LEU A 145 4.00 8.60 3.62
C LEU A 145 3.74 9.41 4.91
N ARG A 146 4.77 9.56 5.76
CA ARG A 146 4.70 10.36 6.99
C ARG A 146 4.27 11.79 6.72
N ASP A 147 4.92 12.47 5.76
CA ASP A 147 4.59 13.86 5.43
C ASP A 147 3.14 13.99 4.90
N VAL A 148 2.71 13.02 4.09
CA VAL A 148 1.37 13.02 3.50
C VAL A 148 0.31 12.75 4.58
N LEU A 149 0.54 11.81 5.49
CA LEU A 149 -0.34 11.54 6.63
C LEU A 149 -0.44 12.75 7.56
N GLN A 150 0.69 13.39 7.87
CA GLN A 150 0.70 14.58 8.72
C GLN A 150 -0.10 15.73 8.07
N HIS A 151 0.02 15.90 6.76
CA HIS A 151 -0.71 16.95 6.04
C HIS A 151 -2.22 16.73 6.03
N TRP A 152 -2.66 15.52 5.66
CA TRP A 152 -4.08 15.26 5.42
C TRP A 152 -4.84 14.85 6.67
N LEU A 153 -4.19 14.14 7.59
CA LEU A 153 -4.84 13.54 8.76
C LEU A 153 -4.29 14.08 10.09
N GLY A 154 -3.23 14.88 10.08
CA GLY A 154 -2.56 15.32 11.31
C GLY A 154 -1.90 14.18 12.09
N ILE A 155 -1.69 13.03 11.44
CA ILE A 155 -1.11 11.83 12.04
C ILE A 155 0.39 11.85 11.78
N ASP A 156 1.17 11.81 12.86
CA ASP A 156 2.60 11.58 12.81
C ASP A 156 2.91 10.11 13.04
N ILE A 157 3.64 9.49 12.12
CA ILE A 157 4.10 8.11 12.23
C ILE A 157 5.63 8.08 12.39
N SER A 158 6.12 7.22 13.28
CA SER A 158 7.55 7.10 13.54
C SER A 158 8.17 6.10 12.57
N LYS A 159 8.51 6.57 11.36
CA LYS A 159 9.17 5.70 10.38
C LYS A 159 10.59 5.37 10.79
N GLY A 160 10.77 4.14 11.28
CA GLY A 160 12.04 3.41 11.29
C GLY A 160 13.13 4.02 12.19
N GLY A 161 13.34 3.39 13.34
CA GLY A 161 14.51 3.67 14.19
C GLY A 161 15.82 3.17 13.58
N GLU A 162 16.91 3.31 14.34
CA GLU A 162 18.24 2.82 13.95
C GLU A 162 18.23 1.32 13.56
N LEU A 163 17.46 0.50 14.27
CA LEU A 163 17.30 -0.92 13.97
C LEU A 163 16.68 -1.17 12.60
N MET A 164 15.64 -0.42 12.23
CA MET A 164 15.00 -0.56 10.91
C MET A 164 15.95 -0.10 9.80
N ARG A 165 16.70 0.98 10.03
CA ARG A 165 17.71 1.46 9.07
C ARG A 165 18.79 0.41 8.83
N ARG A 166 19.29 -0.24 9.90
CA ARG A 166 20.26 -1.33 9.79
C ARG A 166 19.66 -2.55 9.07
N PHE A 167 18.40 -2.86 9.35
CA PHE A 167 17.67 -3.94 8.68
C PHE A 167 17.58 -3.72 7.17
N MET A 168 17.16 -2.52 6.72
CA MET A 168 17.08 -2.17 5.29
C MET A 168 18.43 -2.21 4.56
N GLN A 169 19.54 -2.02 5.28
CA GLN A 169 20.91 -2.10 4.73
C GLN A 169 21.47 -3.52 4.70
N THR A 170 20.78 -4.49 5.30
CA THR A 170 21.24 -5.88 5.38
C THR A 170 20.71 -6.65 4.17
N PRO A 171 21.58 -7.18 3.29
CA PRO A 171 21.15 -8.02 2.18
C PRO A 171 20.35 -9.23 2.68
N HIS A 172 19.31 -9.61 1.96
CA HIS A 172 18.45 -10.76 2.24
C HIS A 172 17.71 -10.68 3.59
N ALA A 173 17.66 -9.50 4.23
CA ALA A 173 16.96 -9.33 5.49
C ALA A 173 15.45 -9.57 5.36
N TRP A 174 14.86 -9.10 4.26
CA TRP A 174 13.43 -9.29 3.97
C TRP A 174 13.05 -10.74 3.63
N THR A 175 13.98 -11.56 3.18
CA THR A 175 13.75 -13.00 2.92
C THR A 175 14.09 -13.87 4.13
N SER A 176 14.81 -13.34 5.11
CA SER A 176 15.18 -14.04 6.33
C SER A 176 13.99 -14.26 7.26
N ARG A 177 13.95 -15.40 7.97
CA ARG A 177 12.87 -15.74 8.92
C ARG A 177 13.43 -16.27 10.25
N PRO A 178 12.77 -15.96 11.38
CA PRO A 178 11.57 -15.10 11.51
C PRO A 178 11.87 -13.61 11.27
N LEU A 179 10.88 -12.84 10.82
CA LEU A 179 10.99 -11.38 10.77
C LEU A 179 10.95 -10.81 12.20
N PRO A 180 11.81 -9.84 12.55
CA PRO A 180 11.74 -9.20 13.85
C PRO A 180 10.44 -8.41 14.06
N ASP A 181 9.97 -8.34 15.30
CA ASP A 181 8.71 -7.66 15.63
C ASP A 181 8.69 -6.19 15.17
N TYR A 182 9.79 -5.46 15.32
CA TYR A 182 9.88 -4.05 14.89
C TYR A 182 9.73 -3.88 13.36
N VAL A 183 10.05 -4.92 12.58
CA VAL A 183 9.87 -4.92 11.12
C VAL A 183 8.39 -5.16 10.79
N LEU A 184 7.73 -6.05 11.53
CA LEU A 184 6.30 -6.30 11.38
C LEU A 184 5.48 -5.06 11.79
N ASP A 185 5.85 -4.39 12.88
CA ASP A 185 5.25 -3.13 13.32
C ASP A 185 5.40 -2.05 12.24
N TYR A 186 6.61 -1.90 11.69
CA TYR A 186 6.91 -0.98 10.58
C TYR A 186 6.01 -1.28 9.36
N ALA A 187 5.98 -2.55 8.92
CA ALA A 187 5.19 -2.97 7.76
C ALA A 187 3.68 -2.73 7.98
N ALA A 188 3.17 -2.97 9.18
CA ALA A 188 1.77 -2.70 9.50
C ALA A 188 1.44 -1.20 9.45
N GLU A 189 2.36 -0.34 9.85
CA GLU A 189 2.18 1.12 9.83
C GLU A 189 2.07 1.70 8.42
N ASP A 190 2.74 1.09 7.44
CA ASP A 190 2.71 1.54 6.03
C ASP A 190 1.32 1.47 5.39
N VAL A 191 0.45 0.56 5.83
CA VAL A 191 -0.91 0.41 5.29
C VAL A 191 -2.03 0.82 6.25
N ARG A 192 -1.75 0.91 7.56
CA ARG A 192 -2.79 1.15 8.59
C ARG A 192 -3.66 2.37 8.32
N HIS A 193 -3.02 3.46 7.90
CA HIS A 193 -3.69 4.75 7.70
C HIS A 193 -4.07 5.01 6.25
N LEU A 194 -3.63 4.17 5.30
CA LEU A 194 -3.94 4.34 3.89
C LEU A 194 -5.44 4.33 3.58
N PRO A 195 -6.30 3.50 4.20
CA PRO A 195 -7.73 3.56 3.90
C PRO A 195 -8.37 4.91 4.22
N GLN A 196 -8.02 5.50 5.37
CA GLN A 196 -8.50 6.81 5.75
C GLN A 196 -7.92 7.90 4.84
N LEU A 197 -6.61 7.83 4.57
CA LEU A 197 -5.94 8.78 3.68
C LEU A 197 -6.55 8.77 2.27
N TYR A 198 -6.74 7.58 1.70
CA TYR A 198 -7.40 7.37 0.41
C TYR A 198 -8.80 7.99 0.40
N ALA A 199 -9.63 7.67 1.41
CA ALA A 199 -10.99 8.20 1.48
C ALA A 199 -11.01 9.75 1.54
N THR A 200 -10.15 10.35 2.36
CA THR A 200 -10.01 11.81 2.48
C THR A 200 -9.58 12.45 1.16
N MET A 201 -8.54 11.92 0.52
CA MET A 201 -8.00 12.50 -0.71
C MET A 201 -8.93 12.29 -1.91
N LYS A 202 -9.60 11.13 -1.98
CA LYS A 202 -10.61 10.86 -3.00
C LYS A 202 -11.79 11.83 -2.87
N ALA A 203 -12.30 12.04 -1.65
CA ALA A 203 -13.38 12.99 -1.43
C ALA A 203 -12.99 14.43 -1.81
N GLU A 204 -11.76 14.84 -1.51
CA GLU A 204 -11.24 16.15 -1.93
C GLU A 204 -11.08 16.27 -3.45
N ALA A 205 -10.60 15.21 -4.12
CA ALA A 205 -10.54 15.18 -5.58
C ALA A 205 -11.93 15.31 -6.21
N GLU A 206 -12.91 14.53 -5.72
CA GLU A 206 -14.30 14.58 -6.17
C GLU A 206 -14.94 15.95 -5.95
N ARG A 207 -14.62 16.62 -4.83
CA ARG A 207 -15.08 17.98 -4.54
C ARG A 207 -14.53 19.01 -5.53
N ARG A 208 -13.31 18.82 -6.04
CA ARG A 208 -12.71 19.70 -7.06
C ARG A 208 -13.23 19.42 -8.48
N GLY A 209 -13.64 18.18 -8.74
CA GLY A 209 -14.22 17.74 -10.00
C GLY A 209 -13.83 16.30 -10.33
N ALA A 210 -14.72 15.55 -10.99
CA ALA A 210 -14.46 14.16 -11.37
C ALA A 210 -13.22 14.00 -12.28
N ASP A 211 -12.91 15.03 -13.07
CA ASP A 211 -11.72 15.11 -13.91
C ASP A 211 -10.41 15.10 -13.10
N VAL A 212 -10.43 15.59 -11.86
CA VAL A 212 -9.26 15.55 -10.96
C VAL A 212 -9.01 14.12 -10.48
N LEU A 213 -10.06 13.40 -10.07
CA LEU A 213 -9.93 11.99 -9.68
C LEU A 213 -9.43 11.15 -10.87
N ASP A 214 -10.00 11.34 -12.06
CA ASP A 214 -9.55 10.65 -13.26
C ASP A 214 -8.07 10.92 -13.57
N GLN A 215 -7.61 12.17 -13.44
CA GLN A 215 -6.20 12.53 -13.60
C GLN A 215 -5.31 11.81 -12.60
N ILE A 216 -5.71 11.70 -11.32
CA ILE A 216 -4.98 10.95 -10.31
C ILE A 216 -4.84 9.48 -10.74
N LEU A 217 -5.94 8.83 -11.12
CA LEU A 217 -5.95 7.42 -11.52
C LEU A 217 -5.11 7.17 -12.78
N VAL A 218 -5.12 8.09 -13.74
CA VAL A 218 -4.28 8.02 -14.95
C VAL A 218 -2.80 8.18 -14.60
N LEU A 219 -2.44 9.21 -13.82
CA LEU A 219 -1.05 9.46 -13.42
C LEU A 219 -0.49 8.32 -12.56
N SER A 220 -1.31 7.76 -11.67
CA SER A 220 -0.97 6.63 -10.81
C SER A 220 -0.57 5.40 -11.61
N ARG A 221 -1.13 5.22 -12.82
CA ARG A 221 -0.76 4.13 -13.73
C ARG A 221 0.56 4.36 -14.47
N GLY A 222 1.27 5.46 -14.23
CA GLY A 222 2.47 5.82 -14.98
C GLY A 222 2.20 6.28 -16.41
N ASP A 223 0.94 6.45 -16.79
CA ASP A 223 0.50 6.86 -18.12
C ASP A 223 0.63 8.38 -18.30
N ARG A 224 1.88 8.85 -18.38
CA ARG A 224 2.21 10.29 -18.49
C ARG A 224 1.72 10.92 -19.79
N VAL A 225 1.64 10.15 -20.88
CA VAL A 225 1.12 10.60 -22.19
C VAL A 225 -0.37 10.86 -22.13
N SER A 226 -1.12 9.97 -21.48
CA SER A 226 -2.57 10.04 -21.29
C SER A 226 -2.97 11.19 -20.36
N ALA A 227 -2.17 11.44 -19.31
CA ALA A 227 -2.40 12.57 -18.40
C ALA A 227 -2.18 13.94 -19.07
N ALA A 228 -1.14 14.06 -19.89
CA ALA A 228 -0.89 15.28 -20.68
C ALA A 228 -2.01 15.53 -21.71
N ALA A 229 -2.51 14.49 -22.37
CA ALA A 229 -3.62 14.58 -23.32
C ALA A 229 -4.97 14.92 -22.63
N ALA A 230 -5.25 14.32 -21.47
CA ALA A 230 -6.45 14.62 -20.68
C ALA A 230 -6.45 16.06 -20.12
N SER A 231 -5.28 16.55 -19.69
CA SER A 231 -5.10 17.92 -19.20
C SER A 231 -5.17 18.96 -20.33
N ALA A 232 -4.55 18.68 -21.48
CA ALA A 232 -4.58 19.54 -22.67
C ALA A 232 -5.98 19.67 -23.30
N ALA A 233 -6.84 18.66 -23.13
CA ALA A 233 -8.20 18.69 -23.67
C ALA A 233 -9.17 19.57 -22.87
N LYS A 234 -8.85 20.01 -21.64
CA LYS A 234 -9.83 20.73 -20.79
C LYS A 234 -9.36 21.93 -19.97
N TYR A 235 -8.06 22.22 -19.76
CA TYR A 235 -7.66 23.44 -19.02
C TYR A 235 -6.35 24.05 -19.53
N THR A 236 -6.45 25.24 -20.14
CA THR A 236 -5.30 26.10 -20.48
C THR A 236 -4.90 26.94 -19.28
N ALA A 237 -4.27 26.33 -18.28
CA ALA A 237 -3.35 26.98 -17.35
C ALA A 237 -2.70 25.92 -16.45
N THR A 238 -1.37 25.95 -16.34
CA THR A 238 -0.52 25.13 -15.44
C THR A 238 0.10 23.86 -16.04
N ILE A 239 0.64 23.92 -17.26
CA ILE A 239 1.75 23.03 -17.64
C ILE A 239 2.94 23.85 -18.14
N LYS A 240 3.80 24.25 -17.19
CA LYS A 240 5.16 24.73 -17.46
C LYS A 240 6.18 24.22 -16.43
N TRP A 241 5.96 23.03 -15.85
CA TRP A 241 6.69 22.63 -14.64
C TRP A 241 7.32 21.24 -14.61
N PHE A 242 7.55 20.55 -15.73
CA PHE A 242 8.27 19.26 -15.65
C PHE A 242 9.30 19.01 -16.76
N ASP A 243 10.04 20.06 -17.10
CA ASP A 243 11.29 19.91 -17.84
C ASP A 243 12.37 20.76 -17.18
N ARG A 244 12.90 20.26 -16.05
CA ARG A 244 14.19 20.67 -15.52
C ARG A 244 14.75 19.58 -14.60
N LYS A 245 15.99 19.23 -14.93
CA LYS A 245 16.80 18.09 -14.48
C LYS A 245 16.86 17.89 -12.96
#